data_AF-A0A2I0HNX3-F1
#
_entry.id   AF-A0A2I0HNX3-F1
#
_cell.length_a   1.000
_cell.length_b   1.000
_cell.length_c   1.000
_cell.angle_alpha   90.00
_cell.angle_beta   90.00
_cell.angle_gamma   90.00
#
_symmetry.space_group_name_H-M   'P 1'
#
loop_
_entity.id
_entity.type
_entity.pdbx_description
1 polymer ?
#
loop_
_entity_poly.entity_id
_entity_poly.type
_entity_poly.pdbx_seq_one_letter_code
_entity_poly.pdbx_strand_id
1 'polypeptide(L)'
;MFTFGRAKTPPYVTYRVISKEGFMHDPVPITIPESVLMHDFAITENYAIFMDLPLCFRPKVRDEIQHENRSSIAKEVIRICR
;
A
#
# COMPACT_ATOMS: atom_id res chain seq x y z
N MET A 1 2.87 -17.11 2.43
CA MET A 1 2.36 -15.95 3.20
C MET A 1 2.36 -14.72 2.31
N PHE A 2 1.32 -13.90 2.40
CA PHE A 2 1.24 -12.63 1.67
C PHE A 2 1.48 -11.48 2.65
N THR A 3 2.27 -10.49 2.26
CA THR A 3 2.58 -9.35 3.11
C THR A 3 2.75 -8.08 2.29
N PHE A 4 2.67 -6.93 2.95
CA PHE A 4 2.95 -5.64 2.36
C PHE A 4 3.87 -4.81 3.25
N GLY A 5 4.68 -3.96 2.64
CA GLY A 5 5.50 -2.97 3.33
C GLY A 5 4.95 -1.57 3.09
N ARG A 6 5.02 -0.70 4.10
CA ARG A 6 4.65 0.72 4.01
C ARG A 6 5.85 1.61 4.34
N ALA A 7 6.08 2.65 3.55
CA ALA A 7 7.17 3.60 3.73
C ALA A 7 6.68 5.05 3.68
N LYS A 8 7.48 5.97 4.22
CA LYS A 8 7.25 7.43 4.17
C LYS A 8 7.72 8.06 2.87
N THR A 9 8.57 7.36 2.11
CA THR A 9 9.14 7.77 0.83
C THR A 9 8.82 6.72 -0.24
N PRO A 10 8.78 7.08 -1.53
CA PRO A 10 8.58 6.11 -2.60
C PRO A 10 9.64 4.98 -2.59
N PRO A 11 9.27 3.73 -2.94
CA PRO A 11 7.90 3.25 -3.15
C PRO A 11 7.12 3.20 -1.82
N TYR A 12 5.95 3.85 -1.77
CA TYR A 12 5.18 4.01 -0.53
C TYR A 12 4.57 2.71 -0.02
N VAL A 13 4.15 1.83 -0.95
CA VAL A 13 3.65 0.49 -0.63
C VAL A 13 4.36 -0.53 -1.52
N THR A 14 4.71 -1.66 -0.93
CA THR A 14 5.27 -2.83 -1.64
C THR A 14 4.48 -4.07 -1.27
N TYR A 15 4.31 -4.98 -2.21
CA TYR A 15 3.73 -6.30 -2.00
C TYR A 15 4.81 -7.37 -2.07
N ARG A 16 4.71 -8.40 -1.22
CA ARG A 16 5.62 -9.55 -1.21
C ARG A 16 4.88 -10.85 -0.98
N VAL A 17 5.42 -11.90 -1.59
CA VAL A 17 5.05 -13.30 -1.34
C VAL A 17 6.20 -13.98 -0.62
N ILE A 18 5.88 -14.79 0.37
CA ILE A 18 6.82 -15.69 1.05
C ILE A 18 6.35 -17.12 0.78
N SER A 19 7.23 -17.93 0.22
CA SER A 19 6.95 -19.33 -0.14
C SER A 19 6.75 -20.19 1.11
N LYS A 20 6.33 -21.46 0.94
CA LYS A 20 6.16 -22.39 2.07
C LYS A 20 7.49 -22.74 2.75
N GLU A 21 8.57 -22.65 2.00
CA GLU A 21 9.95 -22.90 2.43
C GLU A 21 10.55 -21.67 3.15
N GLY A 22 9.80 -20.58 3.26
CA GLY A 22 10.24 -19.35 3.90
C GLY A 22 11.04 -18.42 2.99
N PHE A 23 11.12 -18.68 1.68
CA PHE A 23 11.79 -17.79 0.73
C PHE A 23 10.95 -16.52 0.51
N MET A 24 11.53 -15.35 0.77
CA MET A 24 10.89 -14.06 0.52
C MET A 24 11.24 -13.57 -0.89
N HIS A 25 10.24 -13.50 -1.76
CA HIS A 25 10.43 -13.00 -3.12
C HIS A 25 10.65 -11.48 -3.15
N ASP A 26 11.13 -11.00 -4.29
CA ASP A 26 11.38 -9.57 -4.53
C ASP A 26 10.11 -8.73 -4.35
N PRO A 27 10.25 -7.50 -3.84
CA PRO A 27 9.11 -6.61 -3.64
C PRO A 27 8.54 -6.13 -4.97
N VAL A 28 7.21 -6.18 -5.09
CA VAL A 28 6.48 -5.52 -6.18
C VAL A 28 6.02 -4.15 -5.68
N PRO A 29 6.46 -3.03 -6.29
CA PRO A 29 6.03 -1.70 -5.88
C PRO A 29 4.59 -1.42 -6.32
N ILE A 30 3.80 -0.82 -5.43
CA ILE A 30 2.41 -0.45 -5.69
C ILE A 30 2.36 1.06 -5.91
N THR A 31 1.89 1.46 -7.10
CA THR A 31 1.86 2.86 -7.49
C THR A 31 0.69 3.55 -6.81
N ILE A 32 1.01 4.34 -5.78
CA ILE A 32 0.07 5.24 -5.10
C ILE A 32 0.71 6.63 -4.97
N PRO A 33 -0.08 7.72 -4.92
CA PRO A 33 0.46 9.07 -5.02
C PRO A 33 1.17 9.57 -3.75
N GLU A 34 0.88 8.98 -2.58
CA GLU A 34 1.42 9.44 -1.30
C GLU A 34 1.54 8.31 -0.26
N SER A 35 2.13 8.61 0.89
CA SER A 35 2.28 7.65 2.01
C SER A 35 0.95 7.43 2.73
N VAL A 36 0.04 6.72 2.08
CA VAL A 36 -1.23 6.26 2.68
C VAL A 36 -0.91 5.40 3.90
N LEU A 37 -1.66 5.56 4.98
CA LEU A 37 -1.63 4.71 6.17
C LEU A 37 -2.30 3.35 5.87
N MET A 38 -1.76 2.63 4.89
CA MET A 38 -2.19 1.29 4.50
C MET A 38 -2.09 0.37 5.72
N HIS A 39 -3.25 0.01 6.26
CA HIS A 39 -3.37 -0.84 7.44
C HIS A 39 -3.58 -2.31 7.06
N ASP A 40 -4.36 -2.55 6.00
CA ASP A 40 -4.73 -3.90 5.57
C ASP A 40 -5.00 -3.95 4.06
N PHE A 41 -5.09 -5.16 3.53
CA PHE A 41 -5.34 -5.46 2.13
C PHE A 41 -6.09 -6.79 2.03
N ALA A 42 -6.79 -7.01 0.91
CA ALA A 42 -7.53 -8.26 0.70
C ALA A 42 -6.81 -9.18 -0.29
N ILE A 43 -6.96 -10.48 -0.10
CA ILE A 43 -6.45 -11.53 -0.99
C ILE A 43 -7.61 -12.34 -1.56
N THR A 44 -7.52 -12.65 -2.85
CA THR A 44 -8.36 -13.62 -3.55
C THR A 44 -7.47 -14.70 -4.17
N GLU A 45 -8.04 -15.64 -4.92
CA GLU A 45 -7.26 -16.69 -5.60
C GLU A 45 -6.18 -16.10 -6.54
N ASN A 46 -6.49 -14.99 -7.21
CA ASN A 46 -5.68 -14.43 -8.29
C ASN A 46 -5.28 -12.97 -8.07
N TYR A 47 -5.76 -12.32 -7.01
CA TYR A 47 -5.56 -10.87 -6.82
C TYR A 47 -5.26 -10.49 -5.38
N ALA A 48 -4.35 -9.53 -5.22
CA ALA A 48 -4.19 -8.75 -4.01
C ALA A 48 -4.80 -7.36 -4.25
N ILE A 49 -5.64 -6.90 -3.32
CA ILE A 49 -6.45 -5.69 -3.46
C ILE A 49 -6.01 -4.68 -2.40
N PHE A 50 -5.49 -3.54 -2.83
CA PHE A 50 -5.08 -2.42 -1.99
C PHE A 50 -6.08 -1.27 -2.12
N MET A 51 -6.45 -0.67 -0.98
CA MET A 51 -7.42 0.41 -0.92
C MET A 51 -6.70 1.75 -0.69
N ASP A 52 -6.79 2.67 -1.65
CA ASP A 52 -6.30 4.04 -1.49
C ASP A 52 -7.28 4.84 -0.63
N LEU A 53 -7.15 4.68 0.69
CA LEU A 53 -7.98 5.37 1.68
C LEU A 53 -7.40 6.76 2.01
N PRO A 54 -8.22 7.75 2.36
CA PRO A 54 -7.80 9.16 2.46
C PRO A 54 -6.85 9.47 3.63
N LEU A 55 -6.55 8.50 4.49
CA LEU A 55 -5.69 8.71 5.65
C LEU A 55 -4.22 8.55 5.25
N CYS A 56 -3.47 9.65 5.27
CA CYS A 56 -2.07 9.69 4.83
C CYS A 56 -1.13 10.18 5.94
N PHE A 57 0.11 9.70 5.91
CA PHE A 57 1.17 10.24 6.76
C PHE A 57 1.75 11.51 6.14
N ARG A 58 1.34 12.67 6.69
CA ARG A 58 1.90 13.98 6.35
C ARG A 58 2.65 14.52 7.57
N PRO A 59 3.98 14.67 7.52
CA PRO A 59 4.69 15.39 8.56
C PRO A 59 4.09 16.79 8.67
N LYS A 60 3.71 17.22 9.88
CA LYS A 60 3.30 18.62 10.08
C LYS A 60 4.51 19.51 9.76
N VAL A 61 4.44 20.24 8.66
CA VAL A 61 5.18 21.49 8.55
C VAL A 61 4.55 22.40 9.61
N ARG A 62 5.36 22.99 10.49
CA ARG A 62 4.82 24.03 11.38
C ARG A 62 4.27 25.12 10.46
N ASP A 63 3.01 25.44 10.68
CA ASP A 63 2.19 26.43 9.97
C ASP A 63 1.26 25.81 8.91
N GLU A 64 -0.03 26.08 9.12
CA GLU A 64 -1.20 25.76 8.28
C GLU A 64 -1.96 24.45 8.57
N ILE A 65 -3.21 24.63 9.00
CA ILE A 65 -4.22 23.58 9.20
C ILE A 65 -4.67 23.09 7.82
N GLN A 66 -4.17 21.94 7.37
CA GLN A 66 -4.72 21.28 6.18
C GLN A 66 -5.92 20.40 6.56
N HIS A 67 -7.13 20.95 6.43
CA HIS A 67 -8.32 20.15 6.17
C HIS A 67 -8.42 19.96 4.66
N GLU A 68 -7.89 18.85 4.15
CA GLU A 68 -8.04 18.48 2.74
C GLU A 68 -8.93 17.23 2.64
N ASN A 69 -10.17 17.44 2.20
CA ASN A 69 -11.13 16.37 1.96
C ASN A 69 -10.77 15.63 0.67
N ARG A 70 -9.88 14.62 0.73
CA ARG A 70 -9.78 13.63 -0.35
C ARG A 70 -11.00 12.71 -0.31
N SER A 71 -11.78 12.73 -1.39
CA SER A 71 -12.57 11.55 -1.77
C SER A 71 -11.59 10.60 -2.49
N SER A 72 -11.14 9.52 -1.83
CA SER A 72 -10.45 8.45 -2.56
C SER A 72 -11.12 7.11 -2.30
N ILE A 73 -11.48 6.47 -3.41
CA ILE A 73 -11.92 5.06 -3.50
C ILE A 73 -11.26 4.40 -4.72
N ALA A 74 -10.03 4.80 -5.06
CA ALA A 74 -9.25 4.09 -6.06
C ALA A 74 -8.79 2.75 -5.48
N LYS A 75 -9.04 1.66 -6.20
CA LYS A 75 -8.61 0.30 -5.84
C LYS A 75 -7.48 -0.09 -6.78
N GLU A 76 -6.29 -0.29 -6.24
CA GLU A 76 -5.20 -0.88 -7.01
C GLU A 76 -5.26 -2.41 -6.83
N VAL A 77 -5.32 -3.11 -7.96
CA VAL A 77 -5.53 -4.56 -8.00
C VAL A 77 -4.31 -5.21 -8.65
N ILE A 78 -3.52 -5.91 -7.85
CA ILE A 78 -2.34 -6.62 -8.34
C ILE A 78 -2.77 -8.04 -8.67
N ARG A 79 -2.41 -8.52 -9.86
CA ARG A 79 -2.54 -9.95 -10.16
C ARG A 79 -1.45 -10.73 -9.44
N ILE A 80 -1.86 -11.70 -8.63
CA ILE A 80 -0.95 -12.65 -7.99
C ILE A 80 -0.49 -13.61 -9.07
N CYS A 81 0.71 -13.37 -9.61
CA CYS A 81 1.41 -14.37 -10.40
C CYS A 81 1.92 -15.44 -9.43
N ARG A 82 1.36 -16.65 -9.52
CA ARG A 82 1.90 -17.83 -8.82
C ARG A 82 3.23 -18.25 -9.42
#